data_AF-A0A7I8VY18-F1
#
_entry.id   AF-A0A7I8VY18-F1
#
_cell.length_a   1.000
_cell.length_b   1.000
_cell.length_c   1.000
_cell.angle_alpha   90.00
_cell.angle_beta   90.00
_cell.angle_gamma   90.00
#
_symmetry.space_group_name_H-M   'P 1'
#
loop_
_entity.id
_entity.type
_entity.pdbx_description
1 polymer ?
#
loop_
_entity_poly.entity_id
_entity_poly.type
_entity_poly.pdbx_seq_one_letter_code
_entity_poly.pdbx_strand_id
1 'polypeptide(L)'
;MNVVLRPYVEQFSAKPPDWQAYVKFIYIPLSCTSTLAKYLSTIDSLYASFCEGLWKEFFDTKGDSPDSNEIVNKLQRYLEKCHHTVQMPIAEALIVRKDKCHLAFNSEDDSNRISVPFIMDVRVGPIELPNVNLCSVDYDESSSSVVMGPNSPPSSTSGSTDRRQEHSPPGSPNFSANTTTSNLMSPSDNRIELIDLQLDYWHPASLETCKEREKEKEKSFKKEIKCSLKTQFKSVLIYRLILPNKINDPHLISLTIATKEKSKKLMRIGKKNKEESKTQLMINRLVCTTKSQSQALSTHIDGHEWQAVKFFQINPLWPTHVKYLPFLIAVDEFSYSLPINIS
;
A
#
# COMPACT_ATOMS: atom_id res chain seq x y z
N MET A 1 -11.48 4.64 3.71
CA MET A 1 -11.88 3.49 4.54
C MET A 1 -11.86 3.81 6.04
N ASN A 2 -10.76 4.35 6.58
CA ASN A 2 -10.64 4.68 8.02
C ASN A 2 -11.82 5.49 8.60
N VAL A 3 -12.33 6.49 7.85
CA VAL A 3 -13.47 7.35 8.24
C VAL A 3 -14.80 6.61 8.43
N VAL A 4 -14.95 5.42 7.86
CA VAL A 4 -16.15 4.58 8.02
C VAL A 4 -15.90 3.52 9.10
N LEU A 5 -14.75 2.85 9.04
CA LEU A 5 -14.47 1.71 9.91
C LEU A 5 -14.34 2.09 11.38
N ARG A 6 -13.74 3.25 11.68
CA ARG A 6 -13.55 3.69 13.06
C ARG A 6 -14.88 4.01 13.76
N PRO A 7 -15.78 4.85 13.20
CA PRO A 7 -17.12 5.04 13.76
C PRO A 7 -17.92 3.73 13.85
N TYR A 8 -17.79 2.84 12.86
CA TYR A 8 -18.44 1.52 12.89
C TYR A 8 -18.02 0.72 14.13
N VAL A 9 -16.71 0.50 14.35
CA VAL A 9 -16.30 -0.27 15.53
C VAL A 9 -16.63 0.46 16.83
N GLU A 10 -16.51 1.80 16.89
CA GLU A 10 -16.81 2.58 18.09
C GLU A 10 -18.29 2.48 18.47
N GLN A 11 -19.21 2.64 17.51
CA GLN A 11 -20.65 2.59 17.76
C GLN A 11 -21.14 1.17 18.08
N PHE A 12 -20.69 0.17 17.32
CA PHE A 12 -21.17 -1.21 17.51
C PHE A 12 -20.51 -1.92 18.68
N SER A 13 -19.34 -1.48 19.16
CA SER A 13 -18.69 -2.10 20.34
C SER A 13 -19.51 -2.00 21.62
N ALA A 14 -20.41 -1.02 21.72
CA ALA A 14 -21.32 -0.84 22.85
C ALA A 14 -22.71 -1.47 22.62
N LYS A 15 -22.94 -2.14 21.49
CA LYS A 15 -24.23 -2.73 21.10
C LYS A 15 -24.19 -4.27 21.16
N PRO A 16 -25.35 -4.94 21.28
CA PRO A 16 -25.43 -6.38 21.07
C PRO A 16 -24.96 -6.80 19.66
N PRO A 17 -24.37 -8.00 19.49
CA PRO A 17 -23.84 -8.46 18.20
C PRO A 17 -24.83 -8.40 17.03
N ASP A 18 -26.11 -8.68 17.27
CA ASP A 18 -27.16 -8.69 16.24
C ASP A 18 -27.34 -7.35 15.55
N TRP A 19 -26.93 -6.24 16.19
CA TRP A 19 -26.99 -4.91 15.58
C TRP A 19 -26.17 -4.82 14.29
N GLN A 20 -25.07 -5.59 14.19
CA GLN A 20 -24.22 -5.61 13.01
C GLN A 20 -24.95 -6.17 11.77
N ALA A 21 -26.03 -6.94 11.94
CA ALA A 21 -26.79 -7.51 10.83
C ALA A 21 -27.66 -6.48 10.08
N TYR A 22 -27.94 -5.32 10.69
CA TYR A 22 -28.78 -4.27 10.11
C TYR A 22 -28.02 -3.30 9.19
N VAL A 23 -26.69 -3.39 9.13
CA VAL A 23 -25.87 -2.51 8.29
C VAL A 23 -25.01 -3.35 7.36
N LYS A 24 -25.01 -2.99 6.08
CA LYS A 24 -24.13 -3.59 5.07
C LYS A 24 -23.55 -2.48 4.20
N PHE A 25 -22.34 -2.71 3.71
CA PHE A 25 -21.60 -1.72 2.94
C PHE A 25 -21.43 -2.18 1.49
N ILE A 26 -21.43 -1.23 0.56
CA ILE A 26 -20.93 -1.43 -0.79
C ILE A 26 -19.70 -0.56 -0.94
N TYR A 27 -18.63 -1.13 -1.49
CA TYR A 27 -17.42 -0.38 -1.75
C TYR A 27 -17.49 0.21 -3.15
N ILE A 28 -17.14 1.49 -3.32
CA ILE A 28 -16.99 2.08 -4.66
C ILE A 28 -15.53 2.49 -4.81
N PRO A 29 -14.77 1.92 -5.75
CA PRO A 29 -13.35 2.15 -5.84
C PRO A 29 -13.08 3.50 -6.53
N LEU A 30 -12.64 4.50 -5.77
CA LEU A 30 -12.14 5.77 -6.35
C LEU A 30 -10.81 5.58 -7.10
N SER A 31 -10.11 4.49 -6.82
CA SER A 31 -8.94 4.03 -7.57
C SER A 31 -8.85 2.52 -7.52
N CYS A 32 -8.57 1.91 -8.67
CA CYS A 32 -8.45 0.47 -8.86
C CYS A 32 -7.15 -0.10 -8.27
N THR A 33 -6.28 0.79 -7.78
CA THR A 33 -5.07 0.43 -7.04
C THR A 33 -5.37 -0.02 -5.60
N SER A 34 -6.57 0.26 -5.09
CA SER A 34 -7.00 -0.15 -3.75
C SER A 34 -6.96 -1.67 -3.59
N THR A 35 -6.30 -2.14 -2.53
CA THR A 35 -6.22 -3.58 -2.20
C THR A 35 -7.61 -4.20 -2.00
N LEU A 36 -8.53 -3.46 -1.37
CA LEU A 36 -9.91 -3.89 -1.16
C LEU A 36 -10.65 -4.03 -2.50
N ALA A 37 -10.48 -3.07 -3.42
CA ALA A 37 -11.07 -3.15 -4.75
C ALA A 37 -10.59 -4.42 -5.45
N LYS A 38 -9.26 -4.63 -5.50
CA LYS A 38 -8.66 -5.81 -6.12
C LYS A 38 -9.17 -7.11 -5.51
N TYR A 39 -9.22 -7.20 -4.18
CA TYR A 39 -9.75 -8.38 -3.49
C TYR A 39 -11.21 -8.64 -3.85
N LEU A 40 -12.08 -7.63 -3.77
CA LEU A 40 -13.49 -7.75 -4.13
C LEU A 40 -13.66 -8.18 -5.59
N SER A 41 -12.85 -7.66 -6.52
CA SER A 41 -12.86 -8.08 -7.92
C SER A 41 -12.48 -9.55 -8.13
N THR A 42 -11.71 -10.15 -7.22
CA THR A 42 -11.36 -11.58 -7.32
C THR A 42 -12.48 -12.51 -6.87
N ILE A 43 -13.37 -12.04 -6.01
CA ILE A 43 -14.48 -12.84 -5.48
C ILE A 43 -15.82 -12.50 -6.11
N ASP A 44 -15.96 -11.30 -6.71
CA ASP A 44 -17.17 -10.81 -7.36
C ASP A 44 -16.82 -10.29 -8.76
N SER A 45 -17.16 -11.08 -9.78
CA SER A 45 -16.89 -10.77 -11.18
C SER A 45 -17.70 -9.58 -11.70
N LEU A 46 -18.89 -9.34 -11.16
CA LEU A 46 -19.70 -8.17 -11.52
C LEU A 46 -19.07 -6.90 -10.93
N TYR A 47 -18.58 -6.99 -9.69
CA TYR A 47 -17.81 -5.94 -9.05
C TYR A 47 -16.49 -5.66 -9.78
N ALA A 48 -15.86 -6.64 -10.43
CA ALA A 48 -14.62 -6.43 -11.18
C ALA A 48 -14.78 -5.31 -12.23
N SER A 49 -15.96 -5.18 -12.84
CA SER A 49 -16.26 -4.06 -13.75
C SER A 49 -16.14 -2.69 -13.10
N PHE A 50 -16.31 -2.56 -11.77
CA PHE A 50 -16.17 -1.29 -11.05
C PHE A 50 -14.72 -0.77 -11.10
N CYS A 51 -13.74 -1.65 -11.28
CA CYS A 51 -12.33 -1.28 -11.47
C CYS A 51 -12.02 -0.68 -12.86
N GLU A 52 -13.00 -0.54 -13.74
CA GLU A 52 -12.88 0.18 -15.00
C GLU A 52 -13.66 1.49 -14.99
N GLY A 53 -14.42 1.77 -13.92
CA GLY A 53 -15.29 2.95 -13.84
C GLY A 53 -14.54 4.24 -13.51
N LEU A 54 -15.01 5.35 -14.10
CA LEU A 54 -14.57 6.72 -13.81
C LEU A 54 -15.20 7.29 -12.52
N TRP A 55 -15.28 6.47 -11.47
CA TRP A 55 -15.95 6.84 -10.21
C TRP A 55 -15.39 8.13 -9.60
N LYS A 56 -14.06 8.28 -9.62
CA LYS A 56 -13.41 9.47 -9.08
C LYS A 56 -13.85 10.74 -9.81
N GLU A 57 -13.83 10.73 -11.14
CA GLU A 57 -14.26 11.87 -11.95
C GLU A 57 -15.73 12.18 -11.75
N PHE A 58 -16.58 11.14 -11.70
CA PHE A 58 -18.00 11.29 -11.39
C PHE A 58 -18.25 11.97 -10.05
N PHE A 59 -17.55 11.56 -8.97
CA PHE A 59 -17.71 12.22 -7.66
C PHE A 59 -17.07 13.60 -7.60
N ASP A 60 -15.92 13.82 -8.26
CA ASP A 60 -15.24 15.12 -8.30
C ASP A 60 -16.09 16.16 -9.07
N THR A 61 -16.83 15.73 -10.10
CA THR A 61 -17.79 16.55 -10.85
C THR A 61 -19.18 16.60 -10.22
N LYS A 62 -19.39 15.98 -9.05
CA LYS A 62 -20.69 15.88 -8.36
C LYS A 62 -21.80 15.26 -9.22
N GLY A 63 -21.45 14.41 -10.19
CA GLY A 63 -22.38 13.77 -11.09
C GLY A 63 -22.78 14.60 -12.32
N ASP A 64 -22.02 15.66 -12.64
CA ASP A 64 -22.17 16.42 -13.89
C ASP A 64 -21.18 15.94 -14.97
N SER A 65 -20.92 14.63 -15.04
CA SER A 65 -20.10 14.01 -16.09
C SER A 65 -20.97 13.49 -17.26
N PRO A 66 -20.46 13.45 -18.50
CA PRO A 66 -21.22 12.88 -19.63
C PRO A 66 -21.61 11.41 -19.40
N ASP A 67 -20.84 10.68 -18.60
CA ASP A 67 -21.04 9.25 -18.30
C ASP A 67 -21.95 9.00 -17.09
N SER A 68 -22.55 10.04 -16.51
CA SER A 68 -23.31 9.95 -15.25
C SER A 68 -24.44 8.93 -15.31
N ASN A 69 -25.20 8.90 -16.41
CA ASN A 69 -26.27 7.92 -16.60
C ASN A 69 -25.73 6.48 -16.69
N GLU A 70 -24.57 6.29 -17.34
CA GLU A 70 -23.95 4.97 -17.43
C GLU A 70 -23.50 4.48 -16.04
N ILE A 71 -22.88 5.36 -15.26
CA ILE A 71 -22.43 5.07 -13.90
C ILE A 71 -23.59 4.73 -12.97
N VAL A 72 -24.69 5.49 -13.03
CA VAL A 72 -25.91 5.22 -12.26
C VAL A 72 -26.52 3.88 -12.68
N ASN A 73 -26.64 3.60 -13.99
CA ASN A 73 -27.15 2.33 -14.49
C ASN A 73 -26.28 1.14 -14.06
N LYS A 74 -24.95 1.31 -14.06
CA LYS A 74 -24.01 0.29 -13.60
C LYS A 74 -24.19 -0.01 -12.10
N LEU A 75 -24.34 1.04 -11.28
CA LEU A 75 -24.62 0.89 -9.86
C LEU A 75 -25.96 0.20 -9.62
N GLN A 76 -27.02 0.59 -10.34
CA GLN A 76 -28.34 -0.03 -10.20
C GLN A 76 -28.32 -1.52 -10.52
N ARG A 77 -27.72 -1.92 -11.66
CA ARG A 77 -27.58 -3.33 -12.04
C ARG A 77 -26.78 -4.14 -11.01
N TYR A 78 -25.79 -3.52 -10.38
CA TYR A 78 -25.02 -4.16 -9.31
C TYR A 78 -25.89 -4.36 -8.07
N LEU A 79 -26.62 -3.33 -7.65
CA LEU A 79 -27.53 -3.36 -6.50
C LEU A 79 -28.63 -4.41 -6.64
N GLU A 80 -29.18 -4.60 -7.83
CA GLU A 80 -30.18 -5.62 -8.14
C GLU A 80 -29.69 -7.05 -7.92
N LYS A 81 -28.36 -7.27 -7.92
CA LYS A 81 -27.74 -8.60 -7.75
C LYS A 81 -27.02 -8.75 -6.40
N CYS A 82 -26.85 -7.66 -5.65
CA CYS A 82 -26.11 -7.64 -4.39
C CYS A 82 -26.92 -8.23 -3.23
N HIS A 83 -26.87 -9.55 -3.07
CA HIS A 83 -27.59 -10.24 -1.99
C HIS A 83 -26.67 -10.95 -0.98
N HIS A 84 -25.44 -11.25 -1.39
CA HIS A 84 -24.50 -11.99 -0.55
C HIS A 84 -23.67 -11.04 0.30
N THR A 85 -23.38 -11.46 1.53
CA THR A 85 -22.60 -10.66 2.49
C THR A 85 -21.26 -11.33 2.77
N VAL A 86 -20.18 -10.62 2.50
CA VAL A 86 -18.82 -11.04 2.85
C VAL A 86 -18.38 -10.31 4.10
N GLN A 87 -17.91 -11.08 5.08
CA GLN A 87 -17.42 -10.57 6.35
C GLN A 87 -15.92 -10.26 6.24
N MET A 88 -15.56 -8.98 6.11
CA MET A 88 -14.17 -8.57 6.02
C MET A 88 -13.55 -8.46 7.41
N PRO A 89 -12.51 -9.24 7.74
CA PRO A 89 -12.03 -9.32 9.10
C PRO A 89 -11.23 -8.06 9.50
N ILE A 90 -11.56 -7.50 10.66
CA ILE A 90 -10.97 -6.25 11.16
C ILE A 90 -9.70 -6.57 11.95
N ALA A 91 -8.60 -5.91 11.60
CA ALA A 91 -7.34 -5.94 12.33
C ALA A 91 -7.12 -4.66 13.15
N GLU A 92 -6.16 -4.71 14.07
CA GLU A 92 -5.79 -3.60 14.94
C GLU A 92 -4.38 -3.12 14.63
N ALA A 93 -4.22 -1.82 14.49
CA ALA A 93 -2.94 -1.13 14.55
C ALA A 93 -2.90 -0.27 15.83
N LEU A 94 -2.13 -0.71 16.81
CA LEU A 94 -1.86 0.05 18.02
C LEU A 94 -0.70 1.03 17.75
N ILE A 95 -1.02 2.30 17.63
CA ILE A 95 -0.06 3.38 17.39
C ILE A 95 0.34 3.99 18.71
N VAL A 96 1.65 4.19 18.91
CA VAL A 96 2.18 5.01 19.99
C VAL A 96 2.84 6.24 19.39
N ARG A 97 2.31 7.42 19.69
CA ARG A 97 2.84 8.70 19.20
C ARG A 97 3.93 9.24 20.12
N LYS A 98 4.77 10.12 19.59
CA LYS A 98 5.64 10.96 20.41
C LYS A 98 4.83 12.12 20.97
N ASP A 99 5.03 12.43 22.24
CA ASP A 99 4.54 13.66 22.85
C ASP A 99 5.00 14.88 22.05
N LYS A 100 4.10 15.84 21.85
CA LYS A 100 4.50 17.17 21.33
C LYS A 100 5.09 18.08 22.41
N CYS A 101 5.26 17.63 23.65
CA CYS A 101 5.64 18.51 24.75
C CYS A 101 7.07 18.27 25.22
N HIS A 102 8.00 19.11 24.77
CA HIS A 102 9.30 19.32 25.42
C HIS A 102 9.21 20.13 26.72
N LEU A 103 7.99 20.46 27.19
CA LEU A 103 7.74 21.30 28.37
C LEU A 103 6.85 20.66 29.45
N ALA A 104 6.35 19.44 29.24
CA ALA A 104 5.58 18.75 30.26
C ALA A 104 6.53 17.93 31.14
N PHE A 105 7.04 18.55 32.20
CA PHE A 105 7.59 17.79 33.33
C PHE A 105 6.45 16.91 33.90
N ASN A 106 6.64 15.60 33.85
CA ASN A 106 5.80 14.58 34.47
C ASN A 106 4.34 14.54 34.00
N SER A 107 4.07 13.76 32.96
CA SER A 107 2.81 13.01 32.89
C SER A 107 3.07 11.65 32.23
N GLU A 108 3.06 10.59 33.04
CA GLU A 108 2.86 9.22 32.56
C GLU A 108 1.41 9.08 32.08
N ASP A 109 1.09 9.74 30.96
CA ASP A 109 -0.26 9.72 30.42
C ASP A 109 -0.33 8.71 29.26
N ASP A 110 -1.17 7.68 29.42
CA ASP A 110 -1.48 6.67 28.40
C ASP A 110 -2.15 7.26 27.15
N SER A 111 -2.41 8.58 27.13
CA SER A 111 -3.04 9.39 26.07
C SER A 111 -2.35 9.33 24.70
N ASN A 112 -1.13 8.78 24.64
CA ASN A 112 -0.35 8.66 23.41
C ASN A 112 -0.55 7.37 22.64
N ARG A 113 -1.38 6.47 23.16
CA ARG A 113 -1.67 5.16 22.56
C ARG A 113 -3.03 5.18 21.91
N ILE A 114 -3.11 4.74 20.66
CA ILE A 114 -4.35 4.73 19.88
C ILE A 114 -4.47 3.37 19.19
N SER A 115 -5.56 2.65 19.47
CA SER A 115 -5.95 1.47 18.69
C SER A 115 -6.74 1.91 17.46
N VAL A 116 -6.22 1.59 16.28
CA VAL A 116 -6.82 1.96 14.99
C VAL A 116 -7.29 0.70 14.27
N PRO A 117 -8.60 0.56 13.97
CA PRO A 117 -9.09 -0.57 13.19
C PRO A 117 -8.68 -0.39 11.72
N PHE A 118 -8.37 -1.49 11.04
CA PHE A 118 -8.11 -1.48 9.59
C PHE A 118 -8.53 -2.79 8.92
N ILE A 119 -8.90 -2.72 7.65
CA ILE A 119 -9.28 -3.88 6.84
C ILE A 119 -8.51 -4.01 5.53
N MET A 120 -7.74 -3.00 5.11
CA MET A 120 -6.98 -3.03 3.86
C MET A 120 -5.51 -3.26 4.15
N ASP A 121 -4.81 -2.19 4.57
CA ASP A 121 -3.36 -2.21 4.66
C ASP A 121 -2.77 -1.13 5.57
N VAL A 122 -1.55 -1.41 6.03
CA VAL A 122 -0.68 -0.49 6.76
C VAL A 122 0.64 -0.34 6.00
N ARG A 123 1.09 0.90 5.78
CA ARG A 123 2.27 1.22 4.96
C ARG A 123 3.22 2.17 5.67
N VAL A 124 4.51 1.88 5.56
CA VAL A 124 5.62 2.76 5.95
C VAL A 124 6.58 2.85 4.76
N GLY A 125 7.03 4.05 4.40
CA GLY A 125 7.82 4.30 3.19
C GLY A 125 7.08 5.10 2.14
N PRO A 126 7.73 5.40 0.99
CA PRO A 126 7.12 6.12 -0.11
C PRO A 126 5.82 5.46 -0.56
N ILE A 127 4.78 6.28 -0.74
CA ILE A 127 3.42 5.85 -1.13
C ILE A 127 3.42 5.41 -2.61
N GLU A 128 4.36 5.92 -3.41
CA GLU A 128 4.55 5.61 -4.82
C GLU A 128 5.32 4.31 -5.03
N LEU A 129 4.67 3.19 -4.73
CA LEU A 129 4.97 1.92 -5.41
C LEU A 129 3.70 1.43 -6.11
N PRO A 130 3.35 2.00 -7.28
CA PRO A 130 2.31 1.44 -8.13
C PRO A 130 2.94 0.28 -8.90
N ASN A 131 3.27 -0.82 -8.22
CA ASN A 131 3.54 -2.12 -8.85
C ASN A 131 3.47 -3.21 -7.79
N VAL A 132 2.28 -3.33 -7.20
CA VAL A 132 1.83 -4.60 -6.65
C VAL A 132 1.34 -5.44 -7.83
N ASN A 133 2.27 -5.92 -8.66
CA ASN A 133 2.04 -7.13 -9.45
C ASN A 133 1.96 -8.28 -8.45
N LEU A 134 0.76 -8.50 -7.92
CA LEU A 134 0.37 -9.76 -7.28
C LEU A 134 -0.02 -10.82 -8.35
N CYS A 135 0.01 -10.44 -9.63
CA CYS A 135 -0.21 -11.30 -10.78
C CYS A 135 0.92 -11.06 -11.80
N SER A 136 2.05 -11.76 -11.68
CA SER A 136 2.75 -12.17 -12.91
C SER A 136 2.15 -13.51 -13.30
N VAL A 137 1.04 -13.45 -14.03
CA VAL A 137 0.64 -14.58 -14.86
C VAL A 137 1.47 -14.40 -16.11
N ASP A 138 2.48 -15.24 -16.27
CA ASP A 138 3.28 -15.28 -17.49
C ASP A 138 2.35 -15.69 -18.63
N TYR A 139 1.86 -14.70 -19.38
CA TYR A 139 1.37 -14.90 -20.72
C TYR A 139 2.42 -14.30 -21.65
N ASP A 140 3.32 -15.16 -22.09
CA ASP A 140 4.05 -14.95 -23.34
C ASP A 140 3.01 -14.78 -24.45
N GLU A 141 2.88 -13.59 -25.02
CA GLU A 141 2.80 -13.50 -26.48
C GLU A 141 3.30 -12.14 -26.99
N SER A 142 4.29 -12.26 -27.86
CA SER A 142 4.90 -11.25 -28.71
C SER A 142 3.91 -10.31 -29.40
N SER A 143 4.14 -9.00 -29.30
CA SER A 143 4.16 -8.10 -30.47
C SER A 143 4.61 -6.68 -30.07
N SER A 144 5.89 -6.43 -30.28
CA SER A 144 6.45 -5.09 -30.41
C SER A 144 5.89 -4.43 -31.66
N SER A 145 5.14 -3.33 -31.52
CA SER A 145 4.95 -2.38 -32.61
C SER A 145 5.19 -0.96 -32.11
N VAL A 146 6.31 -0.43 -32.58
CA VAL A 146 6.79 0.94 -32.44
C VAL A 146 5.90 1.84 -33.28
N VAL A 147 5.19 2.79 -32.67
CA VAL A 147 4.51 3.86 -33.41
C VAL A 147 5.46 5.07 -33.44
N MET A 148 6.19 5.19 -34.54
CA MET A 148 6.90 6.40 -34.96
C MET A 148 5.88 7.36 -35.62
N GLY A 149 5.84 8.61 -35.17
CA GLY A 149 5.02 9.67 -35.79
C GLY A 149 5.49 10.03 -37.21
N PRO A 150 4.62 10.60 -38.07
CA PRO A 150 4.94 10.79 -39.48
C PRO A 150 5.78 12.04 -39.77
N ASN A 151 6.81 11.84 -40.58
CA ASN A 151 7.61 12.85 -41.27
C ASN A 151 6.78 13.64 -42.30
N SER A 152 7.08 14.93 -42.45
CA SER A 152 6.67 15.77 -43.60
C SER A 152 7.87 15.98 -44.55
N PRO A 153 7.65 16.14 -45.88
CA PRO A 153 8.71 16.01 -46.89
C PRO A 153 9.45 17.33 -47.23
N PRO A 154 10.64 17.27 -47.86
CA PRO A 154 11.44 18.45 -48.19
C PRO A 154 11.08 19.04 -49.56
N SER A 155 11.20 20.36 -49.70
CA SER A 155 11.18 21.08 -50.98
C SER A 155 12.49 21.86 -51.18
N SER A 156 12.79 22.11 -52.45
CA SER A 156 14.09 22.20 -53.08
C SER A 156 14.70 23.60 -53.22
N THR A 157 15.95 23.59 -53.72
CA THR A 157 16.59 24.52 -54.70
C THR A 157 17.35 25.78 -54.25
N SER A 158 18.68 25.66 -54.38
CA SER A 158 19.66 26.47 -55.15
C SER A 158 19.92 27.96 -54.83
N GLY A 159 21.22 28.31 -54.76
CA GLY A 159 21.71 29.68 -55.05
C GLY A 159 22.94 30.07 -54.25
N SER A 160 23.92 30.70 -54.91
CA SER A 160 25.34 30.74 -54.55
C SER A 160 25.86 32.10 -54.02
N THR A 161 27.15 32.09 -53.64
CA THR A 161 28.18 33.16 -53.64
C THR A 161 28.33 34.15 -52.47
N ASP A 162 29.43 33.93 -51.73
CA ASP A 162 30.61 34.82 -51.57
C ASP A 162 30.69 35.90 -50.45
N ARG A 163 31.87 35.90 -49.80
CA ARG A 163 32.62 36.99 -49.10
C ARG A 163 32.58 37.20 -47.56
N ARG A 164 33.75 36.88 -46.98
CA ARG A 164 34.72 37.72 -46.20
C ARG A 164 34.42 38.18 -44.75
N GLN A 165 35.36 37.76 -43.88
CA GLN A 165 36.15 38.49 -42.86
C GLN A 165 35.51 39.44 -41.82
N GLU A 166 35.81 39.09 -40.56
CA GLU A 166 36.23 39.91 -39.40
C GLU A 166 35.32 41.02 -38.82
N HIS A 167 35.30 41.05 -37.47
CA HIS A 167 35.35 42.21 -36.56
C HIS A 167 34.37 42.12 -35.37
N SER A 168 34.90 41.79 -34.18
CA SER A 168 34.41 42.33 -32.88
C SER A 168 34.74 43.84 -32.85
N PRO A 169 34.11 44.72 -32.01
CA PRO A 169 34.40 44.78 -30.55
C PRO A 169 33.21 45.39 -29.70
N PRO A 170 33.37 46.02 -28.49
CA PRO A 170 32.81 45.51 -27.22
C PRO A 170 32.05 46.56 -26.33
N GLY A 171 31.58 46.12 -25.14
CA GLY A 171 31.24 46.97 -23.95
C GLY A 171 29.84 47.62 -23.97
N SER A 172 29.01 47.65 -22.92
CA SER A 172 29.18 47.69 -21.45
C SER A 172 27.77 47.54 -20.80
N PRO A 173 27.54 47.75 -19.48
CA PRO A 173 28.13 47.17 -18.27
C PRO A 173 27.08 46.51 -17.34
N ASN A 174 27.59 45.83 -16.30
CA ASN A 174 26.89 45.22 -15.17
C ASN A 174 26.02 46.20 -14.37
N PHE A 175 24.87 45.71 -13.89
CA PHE A 175 24.27 46.12 -12.61
C PHE A 175 24.10 44.87 -11.73
N SER A 176 24.91 44.80 -10.69
CA SER A 176 24.83 43.82 -9.62
C SER A 176 23.63 44.11 -8.73
N ALA A 177 22.61 43.26 -8.81
CA ALA A 177 21.57 43.17 -7.78
C ALA A 177 21.72 41.82 -7.08
N ASN A 178 22.18 41.87 -5.84
CA ASN A 178 22.16 40.76 -4.90
C ASN A 178 20.76 40.15 -4.84
N THR A 179 20.59 38.95 -5.41
CA THR A 179 19.50 38.05 -5.03
C THR A 179 20.13 36.69 -4.81
N THR A 180 20.17 36.29 -3.54
CA THR A 180 20.59 34.98 -3.07
C THR A 180 19.99 33.89 -3.95
N THR A 181 20.89 33.11 -4.54
CA THR A 181 20.66 31.99 -5.43
C THR A 181 19.55 31.06 -4.92
N SER A 182 18.40 31.14 -5.57
CA SER A 182 17.47 30.02 -5.67
C SER A 182 18.21 28.86 -6.34
N ASN A 183 18.50 27.81 -5.56
CA ASN A 183 18.96 26.54 -6.10
C ASN A 183 17.89 26.01 -7.07
N LEU A 184 18.14 26.20 -8.36
CA LEU A 184 17.55 25.44 -9.45
C LEU A 184 17.95 23.98 -9.23
N MET A 185 17.04 23.19 -8.66
CA MET A 185 17.20 21.75 -8.58
C MET A 185 17.14 21.18 -10.01
N SER A 186 18.27 20.68 -10.46
CA SER A 186 18.36 19.66 -11.49
C SER A 186 17.38 18.50 -11.19
N PRO A 187 16.75 17.86 -12.19
CA PRO A 187 16.03 16.61 -11.99
C PRO A 187 17.07 15.50 -11.85
N SER A 188 17.74 15.47 -10.71
CA SER A 188 18.83 14.54 -10.43
C SER A 188 18.46 13.64 -9.25
N ASP A 189 18.29 12.37 -9.59
CA ASP A 189 18.35 11.20 -8.71
C ASP A 189 17.06 10.94 -7.90
N ASN A 190 16.22 10.02 -8.39
CA ASN A 190 15.16 9.33 -7.63
C ASN A 190 15.80 8.54 -6.47
N ARG A 191 16.36 9.24 -5.48
CA ARG A 191 16.91 8.65 -4.27
C ARG A 191 15.74 8.15 -3.45
N ILE A 192 15.43 6.87 -3.61
CA ILE A 192 14.52 6.16 -2.71
C ILE A 192 15.05 6.36 -1.28
N GLU A 193 14.32 7.15 -0.50
CA GLU A 193 14.63 7.41 0.91
C GLU A 193 14.48 6.11 1.68
N LEU A 194 15.53 5.73 2.41
CA LEU A 194 15.53 4.52 3.23
C LEU A 194 15.20 4.89 4.67
N ILE A 195 14.40 4.04 5.31
CA ILE A 195 13.93 4.21 6.67
C ILE A 195 14.62 3.19 7.56
N ASP A 196 15.29 3.68 8.60
CA ASP A 196 15.95 2.85 9.60
C ASP A 196 14.94 2.32 10.62
N LEU A 197 14.51 1.07 10.43
CA LEU A 197 13.51 0.41 11.28
C LEU A 197 14.09 -0.81 12.00
N GLN A 198 13.41 -1.19 13.08
CA GLN A 198 13.47 -2.51 13.70
C GLN A 198 12.08 -3.12 13.68
N LEU A 199 11.96 -4.29 13.04
CA LEU A 199 10.75 -5.08 12.95
C LEU A 199 10.90 -6.32 13.83
N ASP A 200 10.04 -6.47 14.82
CA ASP A 200 9.86 -7.72 15.56
C ASP A 200 8.54 -8.34 15.11
N TYR A 201 8.54 -9.55 14.57
CA TYR A 201 7.33 -10.22 14.08
C TYR A 201 7.23 -11.67 14.56
N TRP A 202 6.00 -12.16 14.64
CA TRP A 202 5.68 -13.52 15.07
C TRP A 202 4.91 -14.23 13.96
N HIS A 203 5.19 -15.51 13.75
CA HIS A 203 4.40 -16.36 12.87
C HIS A 203 4.11 -17.72 13.53
N PRO A 204 3.05 -18.42 13.09
CA PRO A 204 2.76 -19.78 13.55
C PRO A 204 3.94 -20.71 13.25
N ALA A 205 4.27 -21.57 14.22
CA ALA A 205 5.29 -22.60 14.05
C ALA A 205 4.92 -23.63 12.96
N SER A 206 3.63 -23.78 12.64
CA SER A 206 3.11 -24.71 11.61
C SER A 206 3.44 -24.30 10.18
N LEU A 207 3.89 -23.06 9.95
CA LEU A 207 4.19 -22.53 8.61
C LEU A 207 5.69 -22.60 8.25
N GLU A 208 6.51 -23.29 9.04
CA GLU A 208 7.93 -23.46 8.70
C GLU A 208 8.15 -24.44 7.55
N THR A 209 8.65 -23.93 6.43
CA THR A 209 9.55 -24.66 5.53
C THR A 209 10.87 -23.91 5.45
N CYS A 210 11.74 -24.03 6.46
CA CYS A 210 13.11 -23.54 6.32
C CYS A 210 14.12 -24.53 6.89
N LYS A 211 14.97 -24.98 5.96
CA LYS A 211 16.15 -25.81 6.12
C LYS A 211 17.23 -25.08 6.95
N GLU A 212 17.92 -25.87 7.76
CA GLU A 212 19.28 -25.68 8.31
C GLU A 212 19.57 -24.46 9.20
N ARG A 213 19.52 -24.69 10.52
CA ARG A 213 20.75 -25.04 11.25
C ARG A 213 20.46 -25.65 12.61
N GLU A 214 21.11 -26.79 12.82
CA GLU A 214 21.08 -27.63 14.02
C GLU A 214 21.61 -26.95 15.29
N LYS A 215 20.95 -27.35 16.39
CA LYS A 215 21.46 -27.77 17.72
C LYS A 215 21.17 -26.87 18.94
N GLU A 216 20.20 -27.39 19.70
CA GLU A 216 20.14 -27.54 21.17
C GLU A 216 20.14 -26.26 22.03
N LYS A 217 19.20 -26.00 22.96
CA LYS A 217 18.54 -26.92 23.90
C LYS A 217 17.31 -26.25 24.58
N GLU A 218 16.37 -27.11 24.94
CA GLU A 218 15.31 -27.02 25.96
C GLU A 218 14.18 -25.96 25.91
N LYS A 219 12.96 -26.53 25.79
CA LYS A 219 11.70 -26.12 26.42
C LYS A 219 11.11 -24.77 26.01
N SER A 220 10.34 -24.82 24.93
CA SER A 220 8.90 -24.52 25.01
C SER A 220 8.22 -24.96 23.72
N PHE A 221 7.10 -25.67 23.81
CA PHE A 221 6.13 -25.75 22.72
C PHE A 221 5.56 -24.35 22.49
N LYS A 222 6.37 -23.42 21.98
CA LYS A 222 5.93 -22.09 21.59
C LYS A 222 5.10 -22.27 20.33
N LYS A 223 3.80 -21.96 20.44
CA LYS A 223 2.88 -21.93 19.30
C LYS A 223 3.32 -20.92 18.22
N GLU A 224 4.20 -19.99 18.57
CA GLU A 224 4.63 -18.86 17.75
C GLU A 224 6.15 -18.64 17.81
N ILE A 225 6.75 -18.28 16.68
CA ILE A 225 8.19 -18.03 16.53
C ILE A 225 8.41 -16.53 16.36
N LYS A 226 9.21 -15.93 17.26
CA LYS A 226 9.60 -14.52 17.19
C LYS A 226 10.85 -14.35 16.31
N CYS A 227 10.75 -13.49 15.31
CA CYS A 227 11.85 -13.06 14.46
C CYS A 227 12.07 -11.55 14.59
N SER A 228 13.32 -11.11 14.41
CA SER A 228 13.71 -9.70 14.49
C SER A 228 14.57 -9.31 13.29
N LEU A 229 14.19 -8.22 12.62
CA LEU A 229 14.93 -7.66 11.48
C LEU A 229 15.25 -6.18 11.74
N LYS A 230 16.54 -5.84 11.75
CA LYS A 230 17.04 -4.49 12.00
C LYS A 230 17.90 -4.01 10.83
N THR A 231 17.32 -3.25 9.91
CA THR A 231 18.00 -2.79 8.68
C THR A 231 17.38 -1.49 8.15
N GLN A 232 17.84 -1.04 6.99
CA GLN A 232 17.27 0.07 6.23
C GLN A 232 16.24 -0.47 5.23
N PHE A 233 15.03 0.06 5.31
CA PHE A 233 13.88 -0.37 4.52
C PHE A 233 13.53 0.68 3.48
N LYS A 234 13.17 0.26 2.28
CA LYS A 234 12.48 1.15 1.32
C LYS A 234 11.02 1.29 1.71
N SER A 235 10.38 0.15 1.98
CA SER A 235 8.98 0.12 2.41
C SER A 235 8.68 -1.13 3.26
N VAL A 236 7.68 -0.97 4.11
CA VAL A 236 7.05 -2.05 4.87
C VAL A 236 5.56 -1.95 4.61
N LEU A 237 4.97 -3.02 4.07
CA LEU A 237 3.56 -3.10 3.71
C LEU A 237 2.95 -4.28 4.45
N ILE A 238 1.85 -4.04 5.16
CA ILE A 238 1.08 -5.07 5.84
C ILE A 238 -0.30 -5.08 5.20
N TYR A 239 -0.71 -6.23 4.67
CA TYR A 239 -2.03 -6.42 4.10
C TYR A 239 -2.88 -7.26 5.04
N ARG A 240 -4.10 -6.78 5.31
CA ARG A 240 -5.09 -7.56 6.06
C ARG A 240 -5.73 -8.62 5.17
N LEU A 241 -6.14 -8.23 3.97
CA LEU A 241 -6.73 -9.15 3.01
C LEU A 241 -5.63 -9.93 2.30
N ILE A 242 -5.76 -11.25 2.36
CA ILE A 242 -4.92 -12.19 1.63
C ILE A 242 -5.75 -12.65 0.43
N LEU A 243 -5.14 -12.75 -0.75
CA LEU A 243 -5.86 -13.22 -1.95
C LEU A 243 -6.49 -14.61 -1.70
N PRO A 244 -7.69 -14.89 -2.23
CA PRO A 244 -8.46 -16.09 -1.91
C PRO A 244 -7.73 -17.43 -2.13
N ASN A 245 -6.75 -17.45 -3.04
CA ASN A 245 -5.95 -18.64 -3.36
C ASN A 245 -4.79 -18.89 -2.39
N LYS A 246 -4.74 -18.19 -1.26
CA LYS A 246 -3.75 -18.35 -0.19
C LYS A 246 -4.45 -18.77 1.10
N ILE A 247 -3.64 -19.09 2.12
CA ILE A 247 -4.11 -19.47 3.46
C ILE A 247 -5.05 -18.38 4.00
N ASN A 248 -6.35 -18.70 4.07
CA ASN A 248 -7.38 -17.83 4.66
C ASN A 248 -7.52 -18.11 6.16
N ASP A 249 -6.50 -17.72 6.92
CA ASP A 249 -6.54 -17.76 8.38
C ASP A 249 -6.82 -16.34 8.92
N PRO A 250 -7.94 -16.11 9.64
CA PRO A 250 -8.25 -14.79 10.22
C PRO A 250 -7.20 -14.34 11.23
N HIS A 251 -6.38 -15.24 11.77
CA HIS A 251 -5.29 -14.94 12.69
C HIS A 251 -3.98 -14.55 11.97
N LEU A 252 -3.97 -14.43 10.64
CA LEU A 252 -2.79 -14.05 9.86
C LEU A 252 -2.97 -12.76 9.08
N ILE A 253 -1.86 -12.06 8.88
CA ILE A 253 -1.70 -10.89 8.01
C ILE A 253 -0.47 -11.11 7.13
N SER A 254 -0.47 -10.50 5.94
CA SER A 254 0.64 -10.61 5.00
C SER A 254 1.60 -9.42 5.17
N LEU A 255 2.83 -9.69 5.62
CA LEU A 255 3.91 -8.71 5.69
C LEU A 255 4.74 -8.76 4.41
N THR A 256 4.91 -7.63 3.74
CA THR A 256 5.80 -7.45 2.60
C THR A 256 6.87 -6.42 2.94
N ILE A 257 8.13 -6.82 2.82
CA ILE A 257 9.30 -6.02 3.13
C ILE A 257 10.07 -5.76 1.85
N ALA A 258 10.44 -4.50 1.60
CA ALA A 258 11.40 -4.13 0.57
C ALA A 258 12.63 -3.47 1.21
N THR A 259 13.81 -4.02 0.96
CA THR A 259 15.10 -3.48 1.42
C THR A 259 16.00 -3.14 0.23
N LYS A 260 16.98 -2.26 0.45
CA LYS A 260 18.06 -2.07 -0.53
C LYS A 260 19.04 -3.22 -0.38
N GLU A 261 19.21 -4.04 -1.41
CA GLU A 261 20.22 -5.10 -1.39
C GLU A 261 21.62 -4.47 -1.22
N LYS A 262 22.45 -5.04 -0.34
CA LYS A 262 23.89 -4.86 -0.41
C LYS A 262 24.37 -5.85 -1.46
N SER A 263 24.79 -5.37 -2.63
CA SER A 263 25.51 -6.22 -3.56
C SER A 263 26.70 -6.85 -2.81
N LYS A 264 26.65 -8.15 -2.56
CA LYS A 264 27.85 -8.86 -2.15
C LYS A 264 28.77 -8.75 -3.36
N LYS A 265 29.77 -7.86 -3.28
CA LYS A 265 30.90 -7.81 -4.22
C LYS A 265 31.61 -9.16 -4.15
N LEU A 266 31.11 -10.14 -4.88
CA LEU A 266 31.90 -11.25 -5.37
C LEU A 266 32.43 -10.82 -6.74
N MET A 267 33.75 -10.82 -6.86
CA MET A 267 34.47 -10.41 -8.06
C MET A 267 34.01 -11.19 -9.30
N ARG A 268 33.32 -10.54 -10.24
CA ARG A 268 33.58 -10.66 -11.69
C ARG A 268 32.63 -9.77 -12.48
N ILE A 269 33.22 -9.15 -13.49
CA ILE A 269 32.65 -8.27 -14.51
C ILE A 269 31.28 -8.75 -15.02
N GLY A 270 30.30 -7.83 -14.98
CA GLY A 270 28.99 -7.95 -15.61
C GLY A 270 28.03 -6.89 -15.05
N LYS A 271 27.49 -6.01 -15.91
CA LYS A 271 26.38 -5.11 -15.56
C LYS A 271 25.21 -5.98 -15.08
N LYS A 272 25.06 -6.16 -13.76
CA LYS A 272 23.85 -6.74 -13.17
C LYS A 272 22.95 -5.61 -12.71
N ASN A 273 21.73 -5.60 -13.24
CA ASN A 273 20.64 -4.79 -12.70
C ASN A 273 20.53 -5.03 -11.20
N LYS A 274 20.37 -3.94 -10.45
CA LYS A 274 20.25 -3.97 -9.00
C LYS A 274 18.87 -4.51 -8.65
N GLU A 275 18.76 -5.82 -8.48
CA GLU A 275 17.50 -6.50 -8.18
C GLU A 275 17.06 -6.19 -6.75
N GLU A 276 15.79 -5.86 -6.57
CA GLU A 276 15.25 -5.50 -5.26
C GLU A 276 14.86 -6.75 -4.47
N SER A 277 15.39 -6.94 -3.27
CA SER A 277 14.98 -8.04 -2.40
C SER A 277 13.62 -7.72 -1.77
N LYS A 278 12.55 -8.27 -2.34
CA LYS A 278 11.18 -8.22 -1.81
C LYS A 278 10.85 -9.55 -1.14
N THR A 279 10.44 -9.52 0.12
CA THR A 279 10.06 -10.73 0.87
C THR A 279 8.63 -10.61 1.36
N GLN A 280 7.81 -11.64 1.12
CA GLN A 280 6.44 -11.74 1.62
C GLN A 280 6.35 -12.85 2.67
N LEU A 281 5.77 -12.56 3.82
CA LEU A 281 5.65 -13.44 4.99
C LEU A 281 4.22 -13.42 5.53
N MET A 282 3.76 -14.55 6.06
CA MET A 282 2.52 -14.65 6.83
C MET A 282 2.84 -14.57 8.31
N ILE A 283 2.26 -13.61 9.02
CA ILE A 283 2.57 -13.35 10.43
C ILE A 283 1.28 -13.17 11.23
N ASN A 284 1.36 -13.32 12.56
CA ASN A 284 0.23 -13.11 13.46
C ASN A 284 0.44 -11.95 14.46
N ARG A 285 1.62 -11.32 14.44
CA ARG A 285 1.92 -10.08 15.17
C ARG A 285 3.12 -9.36 14.56
N LEU A 286 3.10 -8.03 14.55
CA LEU A 286 4.24 -7.19 14.18
C LEU A 286 4.41 -6.06 15.18
N VAL A 287 5.64 -5.72 15.52
CA VAL A 287 6.02 -4.46 16.17
C VAL A 287 7.04 -3.77 15.27
N CYS A 288 6.73 -2.55 14.85
CA CYS A 288 7.61 -1.71 14.03
C CYS A 288 8.05 -0.50 14.84
N THR A 289 9.36 -0.33 14.95
CA THR A 289 10.01 0.75 15.73
C THR A 289 11.05 1.45 14.86
N THR A 290 11.27 2.74 15.07
CA THR A 290 12.44 3.42 14.52
C THR A 290 13.70 2.95 15.26
N LYS A 291 14.84 2.89 14.57
CA LYS A 291 16.12 2.62 15.26
C LYS A 291 16.56 3.80 16.12
N SER A 292 16.25 5.03 15.70
CA SER A 292 16.55 6.24 16.45
C SER A 292 15.36 6.64 17.30
N GLN A 293 15.54 6.68 18.62
CA GLN A 293 14.52 7.13 19.56
C GLN A 293 14.08 8.59 19.33
N SER A 294 14.88 9.40 18.64
CA SER A 294 14.55 10.79 18.27
C SER A 294 13.77 10.91 16.95
N GLN A 295 13.82 9.90 16.07
CA GLN A 295 13.09 9.90 14.79
C GLN A 295 11.63 9.43 14.97
N ALA A 296 10.68 10.08 14.30
CA ALA A 296 9.28 9.68 14.26
C ALA A 296 8.90 9.18 12.85
N LEU A 297 7.92 8.28 12.78
CA LEU A 297 7.41 7.70 11.54
C LEU A 297 6.16 8.42 11.06
N SER A 298 5.98 8.43 9.75
CA SER A 298 4.68 8.54 9.10
C SER A 298 4.24 7.14 8.68
N THR A 299 3.05 6.74 9.11
CA THR A 299 2.46 5.44 8.82
C THR A 299 1.09 5.66 8.20
N HIS A 300 0.81 5.03 7.07
CA HIS A 300 -0.51 5.08 6.44
C HIS A 300 -1.32 3.85 6.84
N ILE A 301 -2.56 4.05 7.29
CA ILE A 301 -3.49 2.97 7.66
C ILE A 301 -4.79 3.19 6.92
N ASP A 302 -5.16 2.25 6.06
CA ASP A 302 -6.41 2.33 5.30
C ASP A 302 -6.58 3.64 4.51
N GLY A 303 -5.45 4.19 4.05
CA GLY A 303 -5.33 5.46 3.33
C GLY A 303 -5.19 6.71 4.20
N HIS A 304 -5.34 6.61 5.52
CA HIS A 304 -5.16 7.74 6.43
C HIS A 304 -3.72 7.82 6.95
N GLU A 305 -3.11 9.00 6.88
CA GLU A 305 -1.75 9.24 7.38
C GLU A 305 -1.74 9.48 8.90
N TRP A 306 -0.89 8.72 9.59
CA TRP A 306 -0.58 8.89 11.01
C TRP A 306 0.85 9.40 11.18
N GLN A 307 0.98 10.63 11.66
CA GLN A 307 2.26 11.28 11.87
C GLN A 307 2.76 11.16 13.32
N ALA A 308 4.03 11.50 13.52
CA ALA A 308 4.70 11.52 14.82
C ALA A 308 4.65 10.15 15.54
N VAL A 309 4.66 9.05 14.79
CA VAL A 309 4.59 7.70 15.35
C VAL A 309 5.95 7.30 15.92
N LYS A 310 6.01 6.98 17.21
CA LYS A 310 7.21 6.42 17.88
C LYS A 310 7.40 4.96 17.47
N PHE A 311 6.34 4.18 17.57
CA PHE A 311 6.26 2.81 17.12
C PHE A 311 4.79 2.41 16.90
N PHE A 312 4.57 1.31 16.20
CA PHE A 312 3.24 0.70 16.12
C PHE A 312 3.32 -0.81 16.23
N GLN A 313 2.24 -1.41 16.75
CA GLN A 313 2.03 -2.85 16.77
C GLN A 313 0.83 -3.19 15.90
N ILE A 314 0.94 -4.29 15.15
CA ILE A 314 -0.18 -4.84 14.37
C ILE A 314 -0.62 -6.16 14.98
N ASN A 315 -1.94 -6.29 15.19
CA ASN A 315 -2.62 -7.52 15.53
C ASN A 315 -3.65 -7.87 14.44
N PRO A 316 -3.76 -9.13 14.00
CA PRO A 316 -4.73 -9.57 12.99
C PRO A 316 -6.18 -9.38 13.40
N LEU A 317 -6.47 -9.27 14.69
CA LEU A 317 -7.81 -9.22 15.24
C LEU A 317 -8.05 -7.92 16.00
N TRP A 318 -9.19 -7.30 15.72
CA TRP A 318 -9.75 -6.26 16.55
C TRP A 318 -10.13 -6.83 17.93
N PRO A 319 -9.82 -6.15 19.05
CA PRO A 319 -9.99 -6.71 20.39
C PRO A 319 -11.45 -6.82 20.85
N THR A 320 -12.38 -6.05 20.27
CA THR A 320 -13.80 -6.06 20.68
C THR A 320 -14.59 -7.18 20.03
N HIS A 321 -15.88 -7.31 20.34
CA HIS A 321 -16.75 -8.30 19.70
C HIS A 321 -17.09 -7.96 18.23
N VAL A 322 -16.79 -6.75 17.76
CA VAL A 322 -16.99 -6.31 16.37
C VAL A 322 -15.82 -6.81 15.52
N LYS A 323 -15.91 -8.04 15.02
CA LYS A 323 -14.79 -8.72 14.34
C LYS A 323 -14.73 -8.47 12.83
N TYR A 324 -15.84 -8.09 12.21
CA TYR A 324 -15.97 -8.02 10.76
C TYR A 324 -16.65 -6.74 10.31
N LEU A 325 -16.33 -6.29 9.10
CA LEU A 325 -17.09 -5.28 8.37
C LEU A 325 -17.86 -5.95 7.22
N PRO A 326 -19.21 -5.91 7.21
CA PRO A 326 -20.00 -6.63 6.22
C PRO A 326 -20.08 -5.87 4.89
N PHE A 327 -19.59 -6.47 3.81
CA PHE A 327 -19.77 -5.96 2.44
C PHE A 327 -20.80 -6.78 1.66
N LEU A 328 -21.64 -6.10 0.90
CA LEU A 328 -22.52 -6.72 -0.09
C LEU A 328 -21.75 -6.99 -1.39
N ILE A 329 -21.99 -8.16 -1.96
CA ILE A 329 -21.45 -8.61 -3.25
C ILE A 329 -22.54 -9.32 -4.07
N ALA A 330 -22.32 -9.43 -5.38
CA ALA A 330 -23.28 -9.90 -6.38
C ALA A 330 -23.05 -11.34 -6.89
N VAL A 331 -22.34 -12.18 -6.13
CA VAL A 331 -21.94 -13.53 -6.55
C VAL A 331 -23.13 -14.48 -6.58
N ASP A 332 -23.30 -15.28 -7.64
CA ASP A 332 -24.34 -16.31 -7.70
C ASP A 332 -24.11 -17.44 -6.67
N GLU A 333 -25.19 -17.90 -6.02
CA GLU A 333 -25.23 -18.95 -4.98
C GLU A 333 -24.45 -20.23 -5.32
N PHE A 334 -24.24 -20.54 -6.59
CA PHE A 334 -23.56 -21.75 -7.06
C PHE A 334 -22.02 -21.69 -7.00
N SER A 335 -21.42 -20.53 -6.71
CA SER A 335 -19.96 -20.36 -6.75
C SER A 335 -19.25 -20.65 -5.42
N TYR A 336 -19.99 -20.79 -4.31
CA TYR A 336 -19.44 -21.08 -2.98
C TYR A 336 -19.67 -22.54 -2.57
N SER A 337 -19.21 -23.49 -3.37
CA SER A 337 -18.93 -24.85 -2.90
C SER A 337 -17.46 -24.95 -2.46
N LEU A 338 -17.07 -24.20 -1.42
CA LEU A 338 -15.86 -24.49 -0.66
C LEU A 338 -16.27 -24.67 0.81
N PRO A 339 -15.89 -25.79 1.45
CA PRO A 339 -16.39 -26.13 2.77
C PRO A 339 -15.80 -25.16 3.78
N ILE A 340 -16.66 -24.32 4.35
CA ILE A 340 -16.38 -23.67 5.63
C ILE A 340 -16.45 -24.81 6.66
N ASN A 341 -15.31 -25.45 6.92
CA ASN A 341 -15.14 -26.31 8.07
C ASN A 341 -15.24 -25.41 9.31
N ILE A 342 -16.45 -25.31 9.85
CA ILE A 342 -16.68 -24.88 11.21
C ILE A 342 -16.38 -26.11 12.07
N SER A 343 -15.23 -26.10 12.73
CA SER A 343 -14.92 -26.99 13.86
C SER A 343 -14.48 -26.14 15.04
#